data_AF-A0A9E3J8B1-F1
#
_entry.id   AF-A0A9E3J8B1-F1
#
_cell.length_a   1.000
_cell.length_b   1.000
_cell.length_c   1.000
_cell.angle_alpha   90.00
_cell.angle_beta   90.00
_cell.angle_gamma   90.00
#
_symmetry.space_group_name_H-M   'P 1'
#
loop_
_entity.id
_entity.type
_entity.pdbx_description
1 polymer ?
#
loop_
_entity_poly.entity_id
_entity_poly.type
_entity_poly.pdbx_seq_one_letter_code
_entity_poly.pdbx_strand_id
1 'polypeptide(L)'
;MDHDRQEPLLPPARGPVSAAVQEYLLGAGPLPRHETVAGADVYGDDLQLALYICYELHYRGFSGVSSDHEWDPGLLRTRAVLEHRFLSALRTDTPVHDSVEDALAGLLVEPVDGTGVSHFLSKEGELWHVREYAAQRSLYHLKEADPHAWVLPRLWGRAKAGMAAVEFDEFGGGRPDRVHARLFADLMTDLGLDTTYGYYLDAACAEMLATVNLMSLLGLHRSLRGALVGHFAAVEITSSPGSRRLAEAMRRTGAGPAAEHFYDEHVEADAVHEQVVRHEVIGGLLAEEPHLAADVAFGIDVTGLVEDRLAERLLREWTDGRSSLRTPALSEIHHIS
;
A
#
# COMPACT_ATOMS: atom_id res chain seq x y z
N MET A 1 12.19 24.28 -21.14
CA MET A 1 11.29 24.43 -19.99
C MET A 1 10.22 23.38 -20.19
N ASP A 2 10.44 22.22 -19.58
CA ASP A 2 9.71 20.98 -19.83
C ASP A 2 8.97 20.63 -18.53
N HIS A 3 7.89 21.35 -18.25
CA HIS A 3 7.04 21.17 -17.07
C HIS A 3 5.68 20.66 -17.52
N ASP A 4 5.49 19.34 -17.52
CA ASP A 4 4.42 18.63 -16.80
C ASP A 4 4.49 17.12 -17.08
N ARG A 5 5.11 16.38 -16.14
CA ARG A 5 5.07 14.90 -16.08
C ARG A 5 4.82 14.40 -14.65
N GLN A 6 4.10 15.16 -13.83
CA GLN A 6 3.95 14.83 -12.40
C GLN A 6 2.80 13.87 -12.10
N GLU A 7 1.76 13.84 -12.94
CA GLU A 7 0.56 13.05 -12.71
C GLU A 7 0.57 11.76 -13.55
N PRO A 8 0.12 10.62 -13.00
CA PRO A 8 0.02 9.36 -13.73
C PRO A 8 -1.06 9.43 -14.83
N LEU A 9 -0.96 8.54 -15.81
CA LEU A 9 -2.04 8.33 -16.79
C LEU A 9 -3.15 7.46 -16.19
N LEU A 10 -4.38 7.65 -16.66
CA LEU A 10 -5.46 6.70 -16.36
C LEU A 10 -5.14 5.33 -17.00
N PRO A 11 -5.18 4.22 -16.24
CA PRO A 11 -4.95 2.89 -16.79
C PRO A 11 -6.19 2.41 -17.55
N PRO A 12 -6.06 1.41 -18.45
CA PRO A 12 -7.20 0.72 -19.02
C PRO A 12 -8.20 0.25 -17.97
N ALA A 13 -9.49 0.52 -18.19
CA ALA A 13 -10.56 0.02 -17.33
C ALA A 13 -10.55 -1.52 -17.26
N ARG A 14 -10.87 -2.06 -16.08
CA ARG A 14 -10.89 -3.51 -15.80
C ARG A 14 -12.30 -4.09 -15.68
N GLY A 15 -13.32 -3.27 -15.90
CA GLY A 15 -14.71 -3.67 -15.97
C GLY A 15 -15.68 -2.48 -16.00
N PRO A 16 -16.99 -2.73 -15.91
CA PRO A 16 -18.01 -1.69 -16.03
C PRO A 16 -17.94 -0.59 -14.97
N VAL A 17 -17.47 -0.89 -13.74
CA VAL A 17 -17.39 0.12 -12.67
C VAL A 17 -16.24 1.09 -12.92
N SER A 18 -15.03 0.56 -13.15
CA SER A 18 -13.83 1.34 -13.45
C SER A 18 -13.97 2.11 -14.77
N ALA A 19 -14.61 1.53 -15.79
CA ALA A 19 -14.91 2.22 -17.05
C ALA A 19 -15.80 3.45 -16.83
N ALA A 20 -16.91 3.32 -16.10
CA ALA A 20 -17.82 4.43 -15.86
C ALA A 20 -17.19 5.54 -14.99
N VAL A 21 -16.33 5.20 -14.03
CA VAL A 21 -15.56 6.19 -13.27
C VAL A 21 -14.62 6.96 -14.19
N GLN A 22 -13.86 6.29 -15.05
CA GLN A 22 -12.95 6.93 -16.00
C GLN A 22 -13.70 7.80 -17.01
N GLU A 23 -14.77 7.29 -17.61
CA GLU A 23 -15.61 8.04 -18.55
C GLU A 23 -16.18 9.30 -17.90
N TYR A 24 -16.58 9.24 -16.64
CA TYR A 24 -17.06 10.42 -15.91
C TYR A 24 -15.94 11.45 -15.68
N LEU A 25 -14.75 11.01 -15.24
CA LEU A 25 -13.58 11.89 -15.04
C LEU A 25 -13.14 12.61 -16.34
N LEU A 26 -13.37 11.97 -17.49
CA LEU A 26 -13.07 12.53 -18.81
C LEU A 26 -14.24 13.30 -19.43
N GLY A 27 -15.36 13.47 -18.71
CA GLY A 27 -16.56 14.15 -19.21
C GLY A 27 -17.28 13.42 -20.35
N ALA A 28 -17.03 12.12 -20.51
CA ALA A 28 -17.51 11.28 -21.61
C ALA A 28 -18.75 10.43 -21.24
N GLY A 29 -19.05 10.25 -19.96
CA GLY A 29 -20.14 9.37 -19.52
C GLY A 29 -20.64 9.65 -18.10
N PRO A 30 -21.74 8.99 -17.69
CA PRO A 30 -22.25 9.07 -16.32
C PRO A 30 -21.46 8.19 -15.35
N LEU A 31 -21.55 8.50 -14.05
CA LEU A 31 -21.07 7.61 -12.98
C LEU A 31 -21.74 6.22 -13.02
N PRO A 32 -21.08 5.18 -12.48
CA PRO A 32 -21.66 3.84 -12.44
C PRO A 32 -22.97 3.81 -11.66
N ARG A 33 -23.91 2.97 -12.13
CA ARG A 33 -25.17 2.73 -11.41
C ARG A 33 -24.91 1.88 -10.16
N HIS A 34 -25.77 2.04 -9.16
CA HIS A 34 -25.66 1.29 -7.90
C HIS A 34 -25.71 -0.23 -8.12
N GLU A 35 -26.52 -0.71 -9.06
CA GLU A 35 -26.62 -2.14 -9.39
C GLU A 35 -25.33 -2.68 -10.00
N THR A 36 -24.65 -1.87 -10.81
CA THR A 36 -23.34 -2.21 -11.39
C THR A 36 -22.29 -2.33 -10.29
N VAL A 37 -22.27 -1.37 -9.35
CA VAL A 37 -21.37 -1.44 -8.20
C VAL A 37 -21.70 -2.63 -7.31
N ALA A 38 -22.98 -2.93 -7.06
CA ALA A 38 -23.40 -4.05 -6.20
C ALA A 38 -23.03 -5.43 -6.79
N GLY A 39 -23.02 -5.55 -8.12
CA GLY A 39 -22.68 -6.80 -8.82
C GLY A 39 -21.19 -7.08 -8.98
N ALA A 40 -20.31 -6.10 -8.74
CA ALA A 40 -18.86 -6.29 -8.87
C ALA A 40 -18.28 -7.15 -7.73
N ASP A 41 -17.25 -7.94 -8.01
CA ASP A 41 -16.48 -8.61 -6.95
C ASP A 41 -15.76 -7.55 -6.09
N VAL A 42 -15.89 -7.66 -4.77
CA VAL A 42 -15.35 -6.68 -3.82
C VAL A 42 -13.83 -6.68 -3.76
N TYR A 43 -13.18 -7.83 -3.96
CA TYR A 43 -11.72 -7.90 -4.06
C TYR A 43 -11.23 -7.99 -5.51
N GLY A 44 -12.16 -7.95 -6.47
CA GLY A 44 -11.84 -8.09 -7.89
C GLY A 44 -11.29 -6.81 -8.53
N ASP A 45 -10.65 -7.00 -9.67
CA ASP A 45 -9.97 -5.96 -10.45
C ASP A 45 -10.83 -4.71 -10.72
N ASP A 46 -12.10 -4.88 -11.10
CA ASP A 46 -12.96 -3.76 -11.50
C ASP A 46 -13.26 -2.81 -10.33
N LEU A 47 -13.69 -3.35 -9.18
CA LEU A 47 -14.01 -2.55 -8.01
C LEU A 47 -12.75 -1.92 -7.41
N GLN A 48 -11.68 -2.72 -7.26
CA GLN A 48 -10.45 -2.24 -6.65
C GLN A 48 -9.76 -1.17 -7.51
N LEU A 49 -9.80 -1.28 -8.84
CA LEU A 49 -9.29 -0.21 -9.71
C LEU A 49 -10.15 1.05 -9.64
N ALA A 50 -11.48 0.91 -9.66
CA ALA A 50 -12.38 2.06 -9.54
C ALA A 50 -12.14 2.82 -8.22
N LEU A 51 -11.96 2.09 -7.12
CA LEU A 51 -11.68 2.66 -5.82
C LEU A 51 -10.29 3.32 -5.77
N TYR A 52 -9.26 2.70 -6.34
CA TYR A 52 -7.92 3.30 -6.46
C TYR A 52 -7.96 4.63 -7.21
N ILE A 53 -8.65 4.67 -8.36
CA ILE A 53 -8.81 5.89 -9.15
C ILE A 53 -9.49 6.98 -8.31
N CYS A 54 -10.53 6.64 -7.54
CA CYS A 54 -11.20 7.60 -6.66
C CYS A 54 -10.30 8.13 -5.53
N TYR A 55 -9.37 7.32 -5.02
CA TYR A 55 -8.42 7.74 -3.99
C TYR A 55 -7.26 8.56 -4.54
N GLU A 56 -6.78 8.26 -5.75
CA GLU A 56 -5.64 8.98 -6.33
C GLU A 56 -5.93 10.47 -6.57
N LEU A 57 -7.22 10.85 -6.68
CA LEU A 57 -7.68 12.25 -6.70
C LEU A 57 -7.33 13.04 -5.43
N HIS A 58 -7.04 12.36 -4.31
CA HIS A 58 -6.64 12.96 -3.03
C HIS A 58 -5.10 13.02 -2.88
N TYR A 59 -4.36 12.54 -3.89
CA TYR A 59 -2.90 12.56 -3.94
C TYR A 59 -2.44 13.35 -5.18
N ARG A 60 -1.97 12.68 -6.24
CA ARG A 60 -1.44 13.34 -7.45
C ARG A 60 -2.46 13.48 -8.58
N GLY A 61 -3.68 12.96 -8.43
CA GLY A 61 -4.67 12.96 -9.50
C GLY A 61 -4.24 12.15 -10.71
N PHE A 62 -4.73 12.52 -11.90
CA PHE A 62 -4.36 11.90 -13.17
C PHE A 62 -4.25 12.96 -14.26
N SER A 63 -3.33 12.75 -15.20
CA SER A 63 -3.16 13.61 -16.34
C SER A 63 -4.46 13.72 -17.15
N GLY A 64 -4.91 14.94 -17.41
CA GLY A 64 -6.14 15.22 -18.16
C GLY A 64 -7.43 15.15 -17.33
N VAL A 65 -7.33 14.91 -16.02
CA VAL A 65 -8.46 14.95 -15.07
C VAL A 65 -8.41 16.26 -14.29
N SER A 66 -9.54 16.96 -14.17
CA SER A 66 -9.62 18.20 -13.38
C SER A 66 -9.39 17.94 -11.89
N SER A 67 -8.57 18.76 -11.22
CA SER A 67 -8.38 18.70 -9.77
C SER A 67 -9.68 18.99 -8.98
N ASP A 68 -10.65 19.68 -9.58
CA ASP A 68 -11.98 19.89 -8.98
C ASP A 68 -12.72 18.58 -8.70
N HIS A 69 -12.35 17.48 -9.37
CA HIS A 69 -12.93 16.16 -9.11
C HIS A 69 -12.59 15.59 -7.74
N GLU A 70 -11.56 16.08 -7.04
CA GLU A 70 -11.25 15.73 -5.65
C GLU A 70 -12.49 15.86 -4.75
N TRP A 71 -13.29 16.91 -4.99
CA TRP A 71 -14.48 17.27 -4.21
C TRP A 71 -15.80 17.20 -5.00
N ASP A 72 -15.82 16.55 -6.16
CA ASP A 72 -17.05 16.37 -6.94
C ASP A 72 -18.10 15.56 -6.14
N PRO A 73 -19.30 16.11 -5.87
CA PRO A 73 -20.29 15.43 -5.05
C PRO A 73 -20.79 14.11 -5.64
N GLY A 74 -20.76 13.95 -6.97
CA GLY A 74 -21.12 12.72 -7.64
C GLY A 74 -20.12 11.60 -7.34
N LEU A 75 -18.84 11.87 -7.58
CA LEU A 75 -17.74 10.95 -7.31
C LEU A 75 -17.65 10.60 -5.84
N LEU A 76 -17.80 11.56 -4.93
CA LEU A 76 -17.81 11.27 -3.49
C LEU A 76 -18.94 10.33 -3.09
N ARG A 77 -20.14 10.46 -3.68
CA ARG A 77 -21.24 9.50 -3.45
C ARG A 77 -20.93 8.12 -4.01
N THR A 78 -20.35 8.03 -5.21
CA THR A 78 -19.94 6.75 -5.80
C THR A 78 -18.85 6.09 -4.98
N ARG A 79 -17.83 6.84 -4.56
CA ARG A 79 -16.75 6.35 -3.70
C ARG A 79 -17.30 5.82 -2.38
N ALA A 80 -18.21 6.53 -1.72
CA ALA A 80 -18.83 6.06 -0.48
C ALA A 80 -19.54 4.70 -0.64
N VAL A 81 -20.16 4.41 -1.80
CA VAL A 81 -20.77 3.09 -2.07
C VAL A 81 -19.68 2.01 -2.24
N LEU A 82 -18.61 2.31 -2.98
CA LEU A 82 -17.46 1.40 -3.16
C LEU A 82 -16.77 1.10 -1.82
N GLU A 83 -16.48 2.14 -1.04
CA GLU A 83 -15.91 2.08 0.31
C GLU A 83 -16.79 1.26 1.25
N HIS A 84 -18.11 1.48 1.23
CA HIS A 84 -19.03 0.72 2.07
C HIS A 84 -18.95 -0.78 1.78
N ARG A 85 -18.96 -1.17 0.49
CA ARG A 85 -18.81 -2.58 0.10
C ARG A 85 -17.46 -3.14 0.56
N PHE A 86 -16.38 -2.41 0.31
CA PHE A 86 -15.03 -2.86 0.66
C PHE A 86 -14.85 -3.00 2.18
N LEU A 87 -15.20 -1.96 2.95
CA LEU A 87 -15.11 -1.99 4.42
C LEU A 87 -16.01 -3.07 5.04
N SER A 88 -17.20 -3.29 4.50
CA SER A 88 -18.09 -4.36 4.97
C SER A 88 -17.50 -5.75 4.72
N ALA A 89 -16.86 -5.98 3.58
CA ALA A 89 -16.15 -7.23 3.29
C ALA A 89 -14.95 -7.40 4.23
N LEU A 90 -14.11 -6.37 4.38
CA LEU A 90 -12.98 -6.41 5.31
C LEU A 90 -13.41 -6.76 6.74
N ARG A 91 -14.45 -6.09 7.27
CA ARG A 91 -14.98 -6.38 8.62
C ARG A 91 -15.57 -7.79 8.76
N THR A 92 -16.06 -8.37 7.67
CA THR A 92 -16.63 -9.73 7.67
C THR A 92 -15.55 -10.79 7.60
N ASP A 93 -14.50 -10.52 6.81
CA ASP A 93 -13.48 -11.51 6.47
C ASP A 93 -12.27 -11.46 7.39
N THR A 94 -12.05 -10.37 8.13
CA THR A 94 -10.94 -10.24 9.08
C THR A 94 -11.28 -10.93 10.40
N PRO A 95 -10.57 -11.99 10.80
CA PRO A 95 -10.62 -12.51 12.17
C PRO A 95 -9.93 -11.50 13.08
N VAL A 96 -10.69 -10.82 13.94
CA VAL A 96 -10.16 -9.77 14.81
C VAL A 96 -9.76 -10.36 16.16
N HIS A 97 -8.57 -10.03 16.63
CA HIS A 97 -8.12 -10.38 17.99
C HIS A 97 -8.97 -9.69 19.05
N ASP A 98 -9.12 -10.34 20.21
CA ASP A 98 -9.94 -9.84 21.31
C ASP A 98 -9.35 -8.59 21.99
N SER A 99 -8.03 -8.37 21.85
CA SER A 99 -7.32 -7.24 22.45
C SER A 99 -6.19 -6.72 21.57
N VAL A 100 -5.77 -5.47 21.82
CA VAL A 100 -4.61 -4.87 21.14
C VAL A 100 -3.33 -5.59 21.54
N GLU A 101 -3.25 -6.05 22.80
CA GLU A 101 -2.13 -6.82 23.31
C GLU A 101 -1.95 -8.14 22.55
N ASP A 102 -3.05 -8.86 22.28
CA ASP A 102 -3.02 -10.12 21.51
C ASP A 102 -2.62 -9.86 20.05
N ALA A 103 -3.19 -8.83 19.42
CA ALA A 103 -2.83 -8.44 18.06
C ALA A 103 -1.35 -8.08 17.94
N LEU A 104 -0.82 -7.27 18.86
CA LEU A 104 0.60 -6.90 18.90
C LEU A 104 1.51 -8.10 19.21
N ALA A 105 1.09 -9.00 20.09
CA ALA A 105 1.84 -10.20 20.39
C ALA A 105 2.03 -11.08 19.15
N GLY A 106 1.02 -11.17 18.28
CA GLY A 106 1.11 -11.87 17.00
C GLY A 106 2.20 -11.32 16.08
N LEU A 107 2.35 -10.00 16.00
CA LEU A 107 3.36 -9.34 15.16
C LEU A 107 4.81 -9.57 15.64
N LEU A 108 5.01 -9.78 16.93
CA LEU A 108 6.33 -9.97 17.54
C LEU A 108 6.88 -11.39 17.40
N VAL A 109 6.08 -12.32 16.87
CA VAL A 109 6.49 -13.71 16.67
C VAL A 109 6.96 -13.91 15.23
N GLU A 110 8.27 -14.03 15.05
CA GLU A 110 8.85 -14.38 13.77
C GLU A 110 8.81 -15.91 13.56
N PRO A 111 8.09 -16.44 12.54
CA PRO A 111 8.06 -17.88 12.28
C PRO A 111 9.44 -18.38 11.82
N VAL A 112 10.02 -19.31 12.56
CA VAL A 112 11.34 -19.90 12.26
C VAL A 112 11.37 -20.54 10.86
N ASP A 113 10.27 -21.19 10.47
CA ASP A 113 10.07 -21.80 9.14
C ASP A 113 9.08 -20.99 8.28
N GLY A 114 9.18 -19.66 8.31
CA GLY A 114 8.30 -18.80 7.53
C GLY A 114 8.33 -19.10 6.03
N THR A 115 7.14 -19.06 5.41
CA THR A 115 6.89 -19.36 3.99
C THR A 115 6.36 -18.16 3.20
N GLY A 116 6.35 -16.97 3.81
CA GLY A 116 5.86 -15.74 3.18
C GLY A 116 6.75 -15.21 2.05
N VAL A 117 6.30 -14.15 1.39
CA VAL A 117 6.96 -13.54 0.22
C VAL A 117 8.43 -13.19 0.48
N SER A 118 8.76 -12.56 1.61
CA SER A 118 10.14 -12.20 1.93
C SER A 118 11.04 -13.43 2.16
N HIS A 119 10.48 -14.53 2.69
CA HIS A 119 11.21 -15.80 2.82
C HIS A 119 11.45 -16.45 1.46
N PHE A 120 10.45 -16.50 0.60
CA PHE A 120 10.60 -16.99 -0.77
C PHE A 120 11.65 -16.16 -1.52
N LEU A 121 11.54 -14.83 -1.50
CA LEU A 121 12.48 -13.94 -2.17
C LEU A 121 13.90 -14.09 -1.63
N SER A 122 14.10 -14.23 -0.32
CA SER A 122 15.45 -14.44 0.24
C SER A 122 16.03 -15.80 -0.17
N LYS A 123 15.26 -16.89 -0.07
CA LYS A 123 15.76 -18.27 -0.27
C LYS A 123 15.79 -18.74 -1.73
N GLU A 124 14.74 -18.44 -2.49
CA GLU A 124 14.45 -19.06 -3.79
C GLU A 124 14.27 -18.01 -4.91
N GLY A 125 14.03 -16.75 -4.56
CA GLY A 125 13.69 -15.70 -5.52
C GLY A 125 14.74 -15.45 -6.60
N GLU A 126 14.37 -15.58 -7.85
CA GLU A 126 15.13 -15.03 -8.97
C GLU A 126 14.93 -13.52 -9.17
N LEU A 127 15.83 -12.88 -9.93
CA LEU A 127 15.79 -11.43 -10.18
C LEU A 127 14.46 -10.94 -10.79
N TRP A 128 13.80 -11.76 -11.61
CA TRP A 128 12.51 -11.39 -12.18
C TRP A 128 11.39 -11.36 -11.13
N HIS A 129 11.44 -12.20 -10.08
CA HIS A 129 10.50 -12.12 -8.95
C HIS A 129 10.69 -10.82 -8.18
N VAL A 130 11.95 -10.42 -7.96
CA VAL A 130 12.29 -9.16 -7.29
C VAL A 130 11.78 -7.96 -8.09
N ARG A 131 11.93 -7.99 -9.42
CA ARG A 131 11.38 -6.97 -10.33
C ARG A 131 9.86 -6.88 -10.24
N GLU A 132 9.16 -8.02 -10.25
CA GLU A 132 7.70 -8.03 -10.11
C GLU A 132 7.25 -7.52 -8.74
N TYR A 133 7.95 -7.92 -7.68
CA TYR A 133 7.67 -7.44 -6.33
C TYR A 133 7.78 -5.91 -6.25
N ALA A 134 8.87 -5.35 -6.75
CA ALA A 134 9.07 -3.90 -6.79
C ALA A 134 8.04 -3.19 -7.68
N ALA A 135 7.69 -3.76 -8.84
CA ALA A 135 6.66 -3.22 -9.72
C ALA A 135 5.28 -3.16 -9.04
N GLN A 136 4.86 -4.24 -8.36
CA GLN A 136 3.61 -4.27 -7.58
C GLN A 136 3.63 -3.22 -6.46
N ARG A 137 4.70 -3.23 -5.65
CA ARG A 137 4.83 -2.34 -4.49
C ARG A 137 5.00 -0.87 -4.84
N SER A 138 5.38 -0.55 -6.09
CA SER A 138 5.51 0.84 -6.56
C SER A 138 4.23 1.67 -6.44
N LEU A 139 3.06 1.03 -6.43
CA LEU A 139 1.77 1.70 -6.25
C LEU A 139 1.63 2.38 -4.88
N TYR A 140 2.36 1.89 -3.88
CA TYR A 140 2.44 2.50 -2.56
C TYR A 140 3.78 3.22 -2.36
N HIS A 141 4.92 2.54 -2.53
CA HIS A 141 6.20 3.11 -2.10
C HIS A 141 6.58 4.39 -2.85
N LEU A 142 6.12 4.63 -4.08
CA LEU A 142 6.36 5.92 -4.76
C LEU A 142 5.54 7.11 -4.20
N LYS A 143 4.70 6.85 -3.18
CA LYS A 143 4.01 7.85 -2.33
C LYS A 143 4.10 7.52 -0.83
N GLU A 144 5.11 6.76 -0.41
CA GLU A 144 5.38 6.55 1.01
C GLU A 144 5.82 7.88 1.66
N ALA A 145 5.22 8.34 2.77
CA ALA A 145 4.20 7.75 3.64
C ALA A 145 2.82 8.46 3.55
N ASP A 146 2.46 9.03 2.39
CA ASP A 146 1.30 9.93 2.20
C ASP A 146 -0.02 9.41 2.81
N PRO A 147 -0.41 8.12 2.69
CA PRO A 147 -1.65 7.63 3.29
C PRO A 147 -1.69 7.71 4.82
N HIS A 148 -0.54 7.56 5.49
CA HIS A 148 -0.42 7.60 6.95
C HIS A 148 -0.49 9.04 7.48
N ALA A 149 0.06 10.01 6.72
CA ALA A 149 0.04 11.43 7.07
C ALA A 149 -1.37 11.98 7.33
N TRP A 150 -2.41 11.41 6.72
CA TRP A 150 -3.82 11.79 6.96
C TRP A 150 -4.29 11.59 8.42
N VAL A 151 -3.58 10.78 9.20
CA VAL A 151 -3.88 10.58 10.62
C VAL A 151 -3.43 11.78 11.47
N LEU A 152 -2.40 12.52 11.04
CA LEU A 152 -1.80 13.59 11.84
C LEU A 152 -2.81 14.68 12.26
N PRO A 153 -3.70 15.18 11.40
CA PRO A 153 -4.73 16.14 11.82
C PRO A 153 -5.71 15.59 12.88
N ARG A 154 -5.79 14.28 13.04
CA ARG A 154 -6.80 13.57 13.86
C ARG A 154 -6.27 13.09 15.20
N LEU A 155 -4.95 13.03 15.36
CA LEU A 155 -4.28 12.72 16.62
C LEU A 155 -4.03 13.99 17.45
N TRP A 156 -3.82 13.83 18.74
CA TRP A 156 -3.31 14.90 19.63
C TRP A 156 -2.38 14.30 20.69
N GLY A 157 -1.72 15.20 21.45
CA GLY A 157 -0.85 14.80 22.55
C GLY A 157 0.30 13.88 22.13
N ARG A 158 0.58 12.88 22.97
CA ARG A 158 1.69 11.95 22.82
C ARG A 158 1.62 11.17 21.50
N ALA A 159 0.43 10.69 21.12
CA ALA A 159 0.24 9.93 19.89
C ALA A 159 0.61 10.74 18.64
N LYS A 160 0.19 12.02 18.59
CA LYS A 160 0.54 12.93 17.50
C LYS A 160 2.04 13.17 17.42
N ALA A 161 2.70 13.40 18.56
CA ALA A 161 4.14 13.65 18.59
C ALA A 161 4.93 12.42 18.11
N GLY A 162 4.55 11.22 18.57
CA GLY A 162 5.16 9.97 18.10
C GLY A 162 4.96 9.74 16.61
N MET A 163 3.72 9.87 16.11
CA MET A 163 3.41 9.69 14.69
C MET A 163 4.19 10.68 13.82
N ALA A 164 4.22 11.96 14.20
CA ALA A 164 4.93 12.99 13.45
C ALA A 164 6.45 12.76 13.42
N ALA A 165 7.02 12.13 14.46
CA ALA A 165 8.44 11.81 14.50
C ALA A 165 8.80 10.72 13.48
N VAL A 166 7.99 9.66 13.38
CA VAL A 166 8.19 8.59 12.38
C VAL A 166 7.98 9.14 10.97
N GLU A 167 6.86 9.83 10.73
CA GLU A 167 6.58 10.47 9.42
C GLU A 167 7.70 11.43 8.98
N PHE A 168 8.29 12.19 9.92
CA PHE A 168 9.42 13.06 9.59
C PHE A 168 10.64 12.27 9.07
N ASP A 169 10.88 11.07 9.59
CA ASP A 169 11.93 10.19 9.12
C ASP A 169 11.61 9.60 7.75
N GLU A 170 10.37 9.09 7.55
CA GLU A 170 9.87 8.61 6.24
C GLU A 170 10.00 9.67 5.14
N PHE A 171 9.78 10.95 5.48
CA PHE A 171 10.00 12.10 4.60
C PHE A 171 11.47 12.59 4.58
N GLY A 172 12.42 11.73 4.90
CA GLY A 172 13.87 11.92 4.75
C GLY A 172 14.52 12.81 5.81
N GLY A 173 13.82 13.13 6.90
CA GLY A 173 14.29 14.04 7.94
C GLY A 173 14.59 15.45 7.41
N GLY A 174 13.80 15.91 6.44
CA GLY A 174 13.99 17.21 5.76
C GLY A 174 15.03 17.20 4.64
N ARG A 175 15.53 16.01 4.23
CA ARG A 175 16.46 15.84 3.10
C ARG A 175 15.73 15.20 1.92
N PRO A 176 15.49 15.94 0.82
CA PRO A 176 14.66 15.45 -0.28
C PRO A 176 15.24 14.21 -0.99
N ASP A 177 16.56 14.05 -0.97
CA ASP A 177 17.28 12.88 -1.49
C ASP A 177 17.11 11.61 -0.64
N ARG A 178 16.55 11.74 0.57
CA ARG A 178 16.32 10.62 1.50
C ARG A 178 14.85 10.32 1.75
N VAL A 179 13.92 11.01 1.09
CA VAL A 179 12.50 10.65 1.16
C VAL A 179 12.38 9.19 0.70
N HIS A 180 11.67 8.34 1.46
CA HIS A 180 11.65 6.90 1.17
C HIS A 180 11.09 6.57 -0.22
N ALA A 181 10.11 7.36 -0.69
CA ALA A 181 9.64 7.28 -2.08
C ALA A 181 10.75 7.53 -3.14
N ARG A 182 11.73 8.39 -2.84
CA ARG A 182 12.91 8.59 -3.69
C ARG A 182 13.85 7.40 -3.63
N LEU A 183 14.13 6.88 -2.44
CA LEU A 183 14.98 5.70 -2.25
C LEU A 183 14.39 4.48 -2.97
N PHE A 184 13.06 4.31 -2.94
CA PHE A 184 12.38 3.25 -3.70
C PHE A 184 12.51 3.44 -5.22
N ALA A 185 12.44 4.67 -5.72
CA ALA A 185 12.68 4.96 -7.14
C ALA A 185 14.13 4.64 -7.55
N ASP A 186 15.11 4.86 -6.67
CA ASP A 186 16.51 4.50 -6.92
C ASP A 186 16.68 2.96 -6.91
N LEU A 187 16.02 2.24 -6.00
CA LEU A 187 15.90 0.76 -6.05
C LEU A 187 15.32 0.28 -7.38
N MET A 188 14.25 0.90 -7.85
CA MET A 188 13.61 0.53 -9.12
C MET A 188 14.54 0.75 -10.31
N THR A 189 15.34 1.82 -10.28
CA THR A 189 16.36 2.12 -11.31
C THR A 189 17.39 1.01 -11.40
N ASP A 190 17.90 0.54 -10.26
CA ASP A 190 18.84 -0.59 -10.15
C ASP A 190 18.25 -1.89 -10.74
N LEU A 191 16.97 -2.12 -10.51
CA LEU A 191 16.24 -3.26 -11.08
C LEU A 191 15.92 -3.11 -12.59
N GLY A 192 16.17 -1.96 -13.19
CA GLY A 192 15.86 -1.64 -14.58
C GLY A 192 14.36 -1.39 -14.83
N LEU A 193 13.64 -0.91 -13.82
CA LEU A 193 12.21 -0.59 -13.87
C LEU A 193 11.98 0.89 -14.18
N ASP A 194 10.87 1.21 -14.86
CA ASP A 194 10.40 2.59 -15.01
C ASP A 194 9.95 3.18 -13.67
N THR A 195 10.48 4.34 -13.29
CA THR A 195 10.22 5.00 -12.00
C THR A 195 9.09 6.02 -12.05
N THR A 196 8.44 6.19 -13.21
CA THR A 196 7.32 7.11 -13.38
C THR A 196 6.19 6.71 -12.45
N TYR A 197 5.73 7.66 -11.63
CA TYR A 197 4.64 7.44 -10.69
C TYR A 197 3.39 6.89 -11.42
N GLY A 198 2.83 5.79 -10.90
CA GLY A 198 1.68 5.11 -11.49
C GLY A 198 1.94 4.29 -12.77
N TYR A 199 3.20 4.14 -13.23
CA TYR A 199 3.53 3.37 -14.45
C TYR A 199 3.00 1.93 -14.41
N TYR A 200 3.17 1.25 -13.27
CA TYR A 200 2.74 -0.14 -13.09
C TYR A 200 1.28 -0.29 -12.65
N LEU A 201 0.50 0.79 -12.60
CA LEU A 201 -0.90 0.73 -12.19
C LEU A 201 -1.73 -0.18 -13.11
N ASP A 202 -1.45 -0.17 -14.42
CA ASP A 202 -2.09 -1.15 -15.30
C ASP A 202 -1.64 -2.56 -14.94
N ALA A 203 -0.34 -2.82 -14.78
CA ALA A 203 0.19 -4.16 -14.55
C ALA A 203 -0.13 -4.80 -13.19
N ALA A 204 -0.36 -4.00 -12.14
CA ALA A 204 -0.57 -4.49 -10.78
C ALA A 204 -1.82 -5.38 -10.63
N CYS A 205 -1.78 -6.36 -9.73
CA CYS A 205 -2.91 -7.25 -9.46
C CYS A 205 -3.95 -6.59 -8.52
N ALA A 206 -5.16 -7.16 -8.47
CA ALA A 206 -6.25 -6.64 -7.65
C ALA A 206 -5.92 -6.67 -6.14
N GLU A 207 -5.15 -7.67 -5.69
CA GLU A 207 -4.72 -7.81 -4.30
C GLU A 207 -3.79 -6.65 -3.89
N MET A 208 -2.88 -6.23 -4.77
CA MET A 208 -2.04 -5.06 -4.52
C MET A 208 -2.88 -3.77 -4.47
N LEU A 209 -3.88 -3.63 -5.35
CA LEU A 209 -4.82 -2.51 -5.30
C LEU A 209 -5.59 -2.49 -3.97
N ALA A 210 -6.03 -3.64 -3.47
CA ALA A 210 -6.71 -3.76 -2.18
C ALA A 210 -5.82 -3.32 -1.01
N THR A 211 -4.53 -3.69 -1.02
CA THR A 211 -3.55 -3.21 -0.03
C THR A 211 -3.46 -1.69 -0.02
N VAL A 212 -3.26 -1.04 -1.18
CA VAL A 212 -3.13 0.43 -1.23
C VAL A 212 -4.46 1.14 -0.92
N ASN A 213 -5.58 0.57 -1.36
CA ASN A 213 -6.92 1.09 -1.10
C ASN A 213 -7.28 1.03 0.39
N LEU A 214 -6.83 0.01 1.13
CA LEU A 214 -7.00 -0.07 2.57
C LEU A 214 -6.36 1.15 3.25
N MET A 215 -5.12 1.48 2.89
CA MET A 215 -4.40 2.62 3.49
C MET A 215 -5.16 3.93 3.30
N SER A 216 -5.67 4.16 2.08
CA SER A 216 -6.44 5.37 1.76
C SER A 216 -7.84 5.37 2.41
N LEU A 217 -8.50 4.21 2.54
CA LEU A 217 -9.75 4.07 3.27
C LEU A 217 -9.58 4.48 4.74
N LEU A 218 -8.56 3.94 5.41
CA LEU A 218 -8.25 4.27 6.81
C LEU A 218 -7.80 5.73 6.93
N GLY A 219 -6.96 6.18 5.98
CA GLY A 219 -6.44 7.52 5.81
C GLY A 219 -7.50 8.59 5.68
N LEU A 220 -8.51 8.43 4.82
CA LEU A 220 -9.47 9.50 4.53
C LEU A 220 -10.66 9.57 5.51
N HIS A 221 -10.85 8.56 6.36
CA HIS A 221 -11.99 8.49 7.28
C HIS A 221 -11.61 8.69 8.74
N ARG A 222 -12.00 9.83 9.34
CA ARG A 222 -11.70 10.15 10.76
C ARG A 222 -12.15 9.07 11.74
N SER A 223 -13.27 8.42 11.45
CA SER A 223 -13.80 7.31 12.25
C SER A 223 -12.91 6.08 12.25
N LEU A 224 -12.00 5.94 11.28
CA LEU A 224 -11.09 4.80 11.15
C LEU A 224 -9.66 5.13 11.63
N ARG A 225 -9.45 6.24 12.35
CA ARG A 225 -8.11 6.66 12.82
C ARG A 225 -7.43 5.62 13.72
N GLY A 226 -8.21 4.90 14.55
CA GLY A 226 -7.67 3.80 15.36
C GLY A 226 -7.16 2.66 14.50
N ALA A 227 -7.93 2.31 13.46
CA ALA A 227 -7.53 1.29 12.49
C ALA A 227 -6.33 1.71 11.64
N LEU A 228 -6.19 2.99 11.29
CA LEU A 228 -4.97 3.48 10.64
C LEU A 228 -3.73 3.35 11.55
N VAL A 229 -3.87 3.66 12.84
CA VAL A 229 -2.78 3.46 13.82
C VAL A 229 -2.44 1.97 13.97
N GLY A 230 -3.44 1.09 13.97
CA GLY A 230 -3.22 -0.35 13.96
C GLY A 230 -2.51 -0.85 12.70
N HIS A 231 -2.95 -0.40 11.53
CA HIS A 231 -2.30 -0.69 10.25
C HIS A 231 -0.84 -0.24 10.25
N PHE A 232 -0.58 0.99 10.70
CA PHE A 232 0.77 1.53 10.83
C PHE A 232 1.64 0.66 11.73
N ALA A 233 1.11 0.24 12.89
CA ALA A 233 1.83 -0.68 13.77
C ALA A 233 2.15 -2.03 13.13
N ALA A 234 1.26 -2.60 12.32
CA ALA A 234 1.55 -3.84 11.61
C ALA A 234 2.73 -3.69 10.64
N VAL A 235 2.79 -2.59 9.87
CA VAL A 235 3.88 -2.31 8.94
C VAL A 235 5.19 -2.10 9.69
N GLU A 236 5.20 -1.20 10.67
CA GLU A 236 6.40 -0.80 11.42
C GLU A 236 7.01 -1.94 12.23
N ILE A 237 6.18 -2.75 12.91
CA ILE A 237 6.68 -3.84 13.76
C ILE A 237 7.25 -4.99 12.93
N THR A 238 6.68 -5.25 11.75
CA THR A 238 7.12 -6.37 10.90
C THR A 238 8.18 -5.98 9.88
N SER A 239 8.45 -4.67 9.72
CA SER A 239 9.35 -4.17 8.68
C SER A 239 10.80 -4.62 8.89
N SER A 240 11.43 -4.41 10.05
CA SER A 240 12.86 -4.71 10.22
C SER A 240 13.23 -6.19 9.91
N PRO A 241 12.51 -7.21 10.40
CA PRO A 241 12.75 -8.60 9.98
C PRO A 241 12.47 -8.85 8.49
N GLY A 242 11.40 -8.25 7.94
CA GLY A 242 11.04 -8.36 6.52
C GLY A 242 12.12 -7.77 5.60
N SER A 243 12.51 -6.53 5.88
CA SER A 243 13.52 -5.75 5.18
C SER A 243 14.89 -6.42 5.23
N ARG A 244 15.27 -7.06 6.35
CA ARG A 244 16.50 -7.86 6.41
C ARG A 244 16.54 -8.97 5.36
N ARG A 245 15.43 -9.70 5.21
CA ARG A 245 15.31 -10.78 4.21
C ARG A 245 15.26 -10.23 2.79
N LEU A 246 14.60 -9.08 2.59
CA LEU A 246 14.57 -8.42 1.28
C LEU A 246 15.96 -7.90 0.89
N ALA A 247 16.72 -7.31 1.80
CA ALA A 247 18.11 -6.92 1.56
C ALA A 247 19.01 -8.12 1.21
N GLU A 248 18.82 -9.26 1.87
CA GLU A 248 19.48 -10.53 1.47
C GLU A 248 19.08 -10.97 0.06
N ALA A 249 17.80 -10.87 -0.29
CA ALA A 249 17.30 -11.18 -1.63
C ALA A 249 17.93 -10.26 -2.70
N MET A 250 18.03 -8.96 -2.42
CA MET A 250 18.67 -7.98 -3.32
C MET A 250 20.14 -8.33 -3.57
N ARG A 251 20.91 -8.58 -2.50
CA ARG A 251 22.31 -9.00 -2.59
C ARG A 251 22.49 -10.29 -3.39
N ARG A 252 21.67 -11.31 -3.10
CA ARG A 252 21.78 -12.63 -3.74
C ARG A 252 21.43 -12.58 -5.23
N THR A 253 20.48 -11.75 -5.62
CA THR A 253 20.02 -11.63 -7.01
C THR A 253 20.82 -10.61 -7.83
N GLY A 254 21.75 -9.89 -7.20
CA GLY A 254 22.52 -8.83 -7.86
C GLY A 254 21.64 -7.64 -8.27
N ALA A 255 20.65 -7.30 -7.45
CA ALA A 255 19.68 -6.24 -7.73
C ALA A 255 20.31 -4.86 -7.89
N GLY A 256 21.39 -4.58 -7.14
CA GLY A 256 22.13 -3.32 -7.19
C GLY A 256 22.23 -2.62 -5.82
N PRO A 257 23.20 -1.71 -5.66
CA PRO A 257 23.49 -1.08 -4.37
C PRO A 257 22.38 -0.18 -3.82
N ALA A 258 21.62 0.52 -4.66
CA ALA A 258 20.46 1.31 -4.22
C ALA A 258 19.30 0.40 -3.79
N ALA A 259 19.11 -0.72 -4.48
CA ALA A 259 18.12 -1.72 -4.09
C ALA A 259 18.43 -2.34 -2.72
N GLU A 260 19.70 -2.65 -2.46
CA GLU A 260 20.16 -3.09 -1.13
C GLU A 260 19.97 -1.99 -0.08
N HIS A 261 20.40 -0.76 -0.39
CA HIS A 261 20.35 0.37 0.54
C HIS A 261 18.93 0.68 1.02
N PHE A 262 17.93 0.64 0.14
CA PHE A 262 16.53 0.88 0.52
C PHE A 262 16.08 -0.01 1.68
N TYR A 263 16.35 -1.33 1.60
CA TYR A 263 15.96 -2.24 2.66
C TYR A 263 16.89 -2.22 3.87
N ASP A 264 18.19 -1.96 3.69
CA ASP A 264 19.11 -1.80 4.81
C ASP A 264 18.73 -0.56 5.67
N GLU A 265 18.25 0.54 5.06
CA GLU A 265 17.72 1.71 5.78
C GLU A 265 16.54 1.32 6.69
N HIS A 266 15.57 0.57 6.14
CA HIS A 266 14.39 0.08 6.89
C HIS A 266 14.74 -0.98 7.96
N VAL A 267 15.90 -1.64 7.87
CA VAL A 267 16.36 -2.52 8.97
C VAL A 267 16.75 -1.69 10.19
N GLU A 268 17.44 -0.57 9.98
CA GLU A 268 17.98 0.28 11.05
C GLU A 268 16.94 1.25 11.61
N ALA A 269 16.24 1.98 10.75
CA ALA A 269 15.23 2.97 11.12
C ALA A 269 14.05 2.31 11.85
N ASP A 270 13.51 1.23 11.30
CA ASP A 270 12.25 0.67 11.78
C ASP A 270 12.40 -0.09 13.10
N ALA A 271 13.63 -0.49 13.47
CA ALA A 271 13.90 -1.01 14.80
C ALA A 271 13.66 0.05 15.89
N VAL A 272 13.83 1.33 15.58
CA VAL A 272 13.49 2.45 16.46
C VAL A 272 12.00 2.79 16.32
N HIS A 273 11.47 2.79 15.10
CA HIS A 273 10.06 3.09 14.85
C HIS A 273 9.12 2.12 15.56
N GLU A 274 9.42 0.82 15.56
CA GLU A 274 8.65 -0.20 16.29
C GLU A 274 8.38 0.22 17.76
N GLN A 275 9.42 0.70 18.45
CA GLN A 275 9.32 1.12 19.85
C GLN A 275 8.49 2.40 20.00
N VAL A 276 8.71 3.39 19.12
CA VAL A 276 7.94 4.63 19.12
C VAL A 276 6.46 4.36 18.85
N VAL A 277 6.15 3.49 17.90
CA VAL A 277 4.77 3.16 17.52
C VAL A 277 4.05 2.46 18.66
N ARG A 278 4.67 1.45 19.28
CA ARG A 278 4.06 0.72 20.39
C ARG A 278 3.84 1.59 21.63
N HIS A 279 4.85 2.35 22.02
CA HIS A 279 4.83 3.07 23.30
C HIS A 279 4.24 4.47 23.20
N GLU A 280 4.63 5.24 22.19
CA GLU A 280 4.23 6.63 22.03
C GLU A 280 2.93 6.76 21.22
N VAL A 281 2.82 6.06 20.09
CA VAL A 281 1.64 6.17 19.20
C VAL A 281 0.44 5.42 19.76
N ILE A 282 0.51 4.09 19.86
CA ILE A 282 -0.59 3.27 20.40
C ILE A 282 -0.82 3.59 21.87
N GLY A 283 0.25 3.56 22.67
CA GLY A 283 0.16 3.88 24.09
C GLY A 283 -0.37 5.29 24.34
N GLY A 284 0.02 6.28 23.53
CA GLY A 284 -0.56 7.64 23.58
C GLY A 284 -2.02 7.68 23.19
N LEU A 285 -2.40 6.99 22.12
CA LEU A 285 -3.77 6.98 21.61
C LEU A 285 -4.71 6.35 22.63
N LEU A 286 -4.39 5.19 23.17
CA LEU A 286 -5.28 4.45 24.07
C LEU A 286 -5.34 5.04 25.49
N ALA A 287 -4.34 5.82 25.89
CA ALA A 287 -4.41 6.60 27.13
C ALA A 287 -5.46 7.72 27.06
N GLU A 288 -5.58 8.38 25.90
CA GLU A 288 -6.53 9.49 25.67
C GLU A 288 -7.89 8.99 25.15
N GLU A 289 -7.88 7.97 24.29
CA GLU A 289 -9.01 7.46 23.53
C GLU A 289 -9.15 5.92 23.64
N PRO A 290 -9.36 5.35 24.85
CA PRO A 290 -9.39 3.90 25.07
C PRO A 290 -10.49 3.18 24.28
N HIS A 291 -11.55 3.90 23.88
CA HIS A 291 -12.64 3.37 23.04
C HIS A 291 -12.20 2.94 21.64
N LEU A 292 -10.99 3.32 21.20
CA LEU A 292 -10.42 2.94 19.89
C LEU A 292 -9.65 1.61 19.91
N ALA A 293 -9.55 0.92 21.05
CA ALA A 293 -8.77 -0.32 21.15
C ALA A 293 -9.20 -1.38 20.11
N ALA A 294 -10.51 -1.58 19.91
CA ALA A 294 -11.02 -2.51 18.91
C ALA A 294 -10.70 -2.07 17.47
N ASP A 295 -10.66 -0.76 17.21
CA ASP A 295 -10.26 -0.25 15.89
C ASP A 295 -8.77 -0.49 15.65
N VAL A 296 -7.91 -0.32 16.67
CA VAL A 296 -6.47 -0.61 16.57
C VAL A 296 -6.23 -2.09 16.27
N ALA A 297 -6.88 -2.99 17.00
CA ALA A 297 -6.79 -4.43 16.73
C ALA A 297 -7.27 -4.77 15.31
N PHE A 298 -8.44 -4.25 14.91
CA PHE A 298 -8.95 -4.42 13.55
C PHE A 298 -7.95 -3.90 12.49
N GLY A 299 -7.30 -2.77 12.72
CA GLY A 299 -6.28 -2.21 11.82
C GLY A 299 -5.07 -3.12 11.61
N ILE A 300 -4.60 -3.78 12.68
CA ILE A 300 -3.53 -4.78 12.60
C ILE A 300 -4.00 -5.98 11.77
N ASP A 301 -5.16 -6.54 12.12
CA ASP A 301 -5.64 -7.79 11.56
C ASP A 301 -6.06 -7.67 10.09
N VAL A 302 -6.70 -6.55 9.74
CA VAL A 302 -7.10 -6.27 8.35
C VAL A 302 -5.90 -6.06 7.44
N THR A 303 -4.79 -5.54 7.99
CA THR A 303 -3.52 -5.41 7.27
C THR A 303 -2.94 -6.78 6.96
N GLY A 304 -2.91 -7.67 7.95
CA GLY A 304 -2.51 -9.07 7.74
C GLY A 304 -3.36 -9.76 6.67
N LEU A 305 -4.69 -9.61 6.73
CA LEU A 305 -5.61 -10.20 5.75
C LEU A 305 -5.32 -9.81 4.29
N VAL A 306 -5.10 -8.51 4.02
CA VAL A 306 -4.84 -8.05 2.65
C VAL A 306 -3.43 -8.40 2.17
N GLU A 307 -2.45 -8.38 3.08
CA GLU A 307 -1.08 -8.83 2.78
C GLU A 307 -1.01 -10.32 2.51
N ASP A 308 -1.76 -11.15 3.24
CA ASP A 308 -1.86 -12.59 3.00
C ASP A 308 -2.47 -12.88 1.63
N ARG A 309 -3.53 -12.16 1.24
CA ARG A 309 -4.11 -12.28 -0.10
C ARG A 309 -3.11 -11.94 -1.20
N LEU A 310 -2.34 -10.86 -1.04
CA LEU A 310 -1.27 -10.51 -1.97
C LEU A 310 -0.21 -11.62 -2.00
N ALA A 311 0.27 -12.07 -0.84
CA ALA A 311 1.27 -13.12 -0.73
C ALA A 311 0.83 -14.43 -1.41
N GLU A 312 -0.40 -14.87 -1.18
CA GLU A 312 -0.99 -16.05 -1.82
C GLU A 312 -0.99 -15.92 -3.34
N ARG A 313 -1.33 -14.73 -3.88
CA ARG A 313 -1.29 -14.47 -5.32
C ARG A 313 0.13 -14.53 -5.85
N LEU A 314 1.07 -13.80 -5.25
CA LEU A 314 2.46 -13.74 -5.71
C LEU A 314 3.10 -15.14 -5.70
N LEU A 315 3.04 -15.82 -4.56
CA LEU A 315 3.67 -17.13 -4.37
C LEU A 315 3.10 -18.20 -5.28
N ARG A 316 1.77 -18.20 -5.51
CA ARG A 316 1.12 -19.14 -6.44
C ARG A 316 1.62 -18.97 -7.86
N GLU A 317 1.67 -17.74 -8.38
CA GLU A 317 2.13 -17.53 -9.76
C GLU A 317 3.63 -17.83 -9.90
N TRP A 318 4.43 -17.38 -8.93
CA TRP A 318 5.88 -17.57 -8.95
C TRP A 318 6.30 -19.05 -8.85
N THR A 319 5.65 -19.82 -7.97
CA THR A 319 5.91 -21.27 -7.84
C THR A 319 5.55 -22.02 -9.12
N ASP A 320 4.57 -21.53 -9.87
CA ASP A 320 4.19 -22.08 -11.16
C ASP A 320 5.03 -21.53 -12.34
N GLY A 321 6.04 -20.69 -12.07
CA GLY A 321 6.88 -20.05 -13.08
C GLY A 321 6.14 -19.04 -13.95
N ARG A 322 5.06 -18.44 -13.43
CA ARG A 322 4.22 -17.44 -14.12
C ARG A 322 4.38 -16.07 -13.47
N SER A 323 4.11 -15.04 -14.28
CA SER A 323 4.08 -13.66 -13.80
C SER A 323 2.91 -13.44 -12.84
N SER A 324 3.16 -12.74 -11.74
CA SER A 324 2.13 -12.27 -10.82
C SER A 324 1.36 -11.04 -11.33
N LEU A 325 1.93 -10.33 -12.30
CA LEU A 325 1.35 -9.15 -12.91
C LEU A 325 0.16 -9.53 -13.82
N ARG A 326 -0.83 -8.65 -13.87
CA ARG A 326 -2.03 -8.81 -14.71
C ARG A 326 -1.70 -8.71 -16.20
N THR A 327 -0.92 -7.69 -16.56
CA THR A 327 -0.34 -7.57 -17.90
C THR A 327 1.13 -7.91 -17.79
N PRO A 328 1.64 -8.85 -18.60
CA PRO A 328 3.03 -9.27 -18.53
C PRO A 328 3.93 -8.24 -19.21
N ALA A 329 3.76 -6.93 -18.96
CA ALA A 329 4.57 -5.86 -19.53
C ALA A 329 6.07 -6.01 -19.19
N LEU A 330 6.41 -6.80 -18.17
CA LEU A 330 7.79 -7.21 -17.84
C LEU A 330 8.31 -8.43 -18.64
N SER A 331 7.45 -9.16 -19.36
CA SER A 331 7.85 -10.33 -20.16
C SER A 331 8.64 -9.99 -21.44
N GLU A 332 8.76 -8.71 -21.78
CA GLU A 332 9.69 -8.21 -22.80
C GLU A 332 11.06 -7.79 -22.22
N ILE A 333 11.32 -8.01 -20.92
CA ILE A 333 12.68 -7.93 -20.38
C ILE A 333 13.39 -9.24 -20.74
N HIS A 334 13.87 -9.28 -21.98
CA HIS A 334 14.77 -10.26 -22.58
C HIS A 334 15.36 -11.30 -21.61
N HIS A 335 14.80 -12.52 -21.66
CA HIS A 335 15.55 -13.73 -21.39
C HIS A 335 16.64 -13.85 -22.46
N ILE A 336 17.80 -13.22 -22.26
CA ILE A 336 19.00 -13.53 -23.02
C ILE A 336 19.93 -14.32 -22.08
N SER A 337 19.86 -15.63 -22.30
CA SER A 337 20.79 -16.74 -22.01
C SER A 337 21.65 -16.71 -20.76
#